data_AF-A0A0C2IEJ2-F1
#
_entry.id   AF-A0A0C2IEJ2-F1
#
_cell.length_a   1.000
_cell.length_b   1.000
_cell.length_c   1.000
_cell.angle_alpha   90.00
_cell.angle_beta   90.00
_cell.angle_gamma   90.00
#
_symmetry.space_group_name_H-M   'P 1'
#
loop_
_entity.id
_entity.type
_entity.pdbx_description
1 polymer ?
#
loop_
_entity_poly.entity_id
_entity_poly.type
_entity_poly.pdbx_seq_one_letter_code
_entity_poly.pdbx_strand_id
1 'polypeptide(L)'
;MPHLSQIDACAKFSSIGGNEISVEALKKIFDNLFENRRMNLLHIENERAFQGYLFNEMTSRINNKLDLQANVITKRVEIIKKIIADRGLTDDNFFDVYCNFQNAVRITENVLIAAKKSYNDLNKLIEKLPGVDLEIDLATTKAVLIKKVLSQSIADLHTSEKIIRAVALREFIGKVLSIELDVDVVYDIIRLEITRLFEVLESYPNDHEMRKFVTHLIEEDHTFAMFLLKELIFLHDRLYGKTRMWFYMGIGFICLFYVVVIVIGVLKLFFLTRNRRYGVTNHELDFNPHLMRGISFHLT
;
A
#
# COMPACT_ATOMS: atom_id res chain seq x y z
N MET A 1 11.66 -4.06 -43.36
CA MET A 1 12.09 -4.50 -42.01
C MET A 1 13.47 -3.94 -41.78
N PRO A 2 13.68 -3.13 -40.73
CA PRO A 2 14.94 -2.43 -40.57
C PRO A 2 15.98 -3.26 -39.79
N HIS A 3 17.25 -2.85 -39.90
CA HIS A 3 18.44 -3.60 -39.49
C HIS A 3 18.58 -3.76 -37.96
N LEU A 4 19.01 -4.96 -37.51
CA LEU A 4 19.21 -5.33 -36.10
C LEU A 4 20.11 -4.35 -35.30
N SER A 5 21.05 -3.67 -35.96
CA SER A 5 21.98 -2.73 -35.32
C SER A 5 21.32 -1.48 -34.72
N GLN A 6 20.10 -1.14 -35.17
CA GLN A 6 19.33 -0.02 -34.61
C GLN A 6 18.55 -0.42 -33.35
N ILE A 7 18.39 -1.72 -33.08
CA ILE A 7 17.70 -2.26 -31.89
C ILE A 7 18.58 -2.14 -30.64
N ASP A 8 19.92 -2.24 -30.79
CA ASP A 8 20.88 -2.15 -29.68
C ASP A 8 21.07 -0.72 -29.14
N ALA A 9 20.73 0.32 -29.91
CA ALA A 9 20.89 1.72 -29.51
C ALA A 9 19.95 2.16 -28.37
N CYS A 10 18.83 1.46 -28.17
CA CYS A 10 17.93 1.72 -27.05
C CYS A 10 18.40 1.02 -25.75
N ALA A 11 19.49 0.23 -25.77
CA ALA A 11 19.94 -0.61 -24.64
C ALA A 11 21.16 -0.12 -23.85
N LYS A 12 21.95 0.86 -24.32
CA LYS A 12 23.16 1.33 -23.60
C LYS A 12 23.39 2.82 -23.79
N PHE A 13 23.58 3.59 -22.71
CA PHE A 13 24.60 4.64 -22.65
C PHE A 13 24.91 5.02 -21.19
N SER A 14 26.19 4.88 -20.82
CA SER A 14 26.84 5.46 -19.66
C SER A 14 28.08 6.22 -20.15
N SER A 15 28.23 7.42 -19.59
CA SER A 15 29.44 8.23 -19.40
C SER A 15 30.26 8.68 -20.61
N ILE A 16 30.37 10.01 -20.77
CA ILE A 16 31.55 10.67 -21.33
C ILE A 16 32.04 11.69 -20.29
N GLY A 17 33.32 11.58 -19.94
CA GLY A 17 34.03 12.46 -18.99
C GLY A 17 34.43 13.79 -19.61
N GLY A 18 34.51 14.83 -18.77
CA GLY A 18 34.80 16.20 -19.17
C GLY A 18 36.16 16.69 -18.70
N ASN A 19 36.83 17.46 -19.56
CA ASN A 19 37.84 18.45 -19.19
C ASN A 19 37.14 19.75 -18.76
N GLU A 20 37.75 20.50 -17.84
CA GLU A 20 37.17 21.71 -17.23
C GLU A 20 36.94 22.84 -18.24
N ILE A 21 35.69 23.30 -18.29
CA ILE A 21 35.19 24.44 -19.06
C ILE A 21 34.94 25.59 -18.06
N SER A 22 35.25 26.84 -18.42
CA SER A 22 35.03 27.99 -17.53
C SER A 22 33.55 28.25 -17.26
N VAL A 23 33.23 28.78 -16.08
CA VAL A 23 31.86 28.96 -15.58
C VAL A 23 31.01 29.86 -16.48
N GLU A 24 31.57 30.96 -17.01
CA GLU A 24 30.87 31.85 -17.95
C GLU A 24 30.62 31.19 -19.30
N ALA A 25 31.54 30.36 -19.80
CA ALA A 25 31.34 29.59 -21.02
C ALA A 25 30.29 28.50 -20.81
N LEU A 26 30.31 27.84 -19.64
CA LEU A 26 29.29 26.88 -19.20
C LEU A 26 27.92 27.55 -19.22
N LYS A 27 27.76 28.70 -18.55
CA LYS A 27 26.48 29.39 -18.43
C LYS A 27 25.91 29.78 -19.79
N LYS A 28 26.75 30.32 -20.69
CA LYS A 28 26.31 30.70 -22.04
C LYS A 28 25.98 29.49 -22.92
N ILE A 29 26.69 28.37 -22.73
CA ILE A 29 26.38 27.08 -23.37
C ILE A 29 25.06 26.53 -22.82
N PHE A 30 24.85 26.57 -21.50
CA PHE A 30 23.61 26.13 -20.85
C PHE A 30 22.42 27.00 -21.28
N ASP A 31 22.53 28.33 -21.25
CA ASP A 31 21.45 29.24 -21.67
C ASP A 31 21.05 29.02 -23.14
N ASN A 32 22.04 28.86 -24.05
CA ASN A 32 21.76 28.49 -25.44
C ASN A 32 21.21 27.06 -25.60
N LEU A 33 21.66 26.11 -24.79
CA LEU A 33 21.11 24.76 -24.76
C LEU A 33 19.67 24.76 -24.24
N PHE A 34 19.33 25.59 -23.25
CA PHE A 34 17.98 25.71 -22.69
C PHE A 34 17.01 26.30 -23.71
N GLU A 35 17.37 27.39 -24.40
CA GLU A 35 16.54 27.97 -25.46
C GLU A 35 16.41 27.04 -26.68
N ASN A 36 17.49 26.38 -27.10
CA ASN A 36 17.41 25.34 -28.14
C ASN A 36 16.58 24.12 -27.70
N ARG A 37 16.67 23.71 -26.43
CA ARG A 37 15.91 22.59 -25.88
C ARG A 37 14.43 22.94 -25.75
N ARG A 38 14.10 24.19 -25.45
CA ARG A 38 12.71 24.70 -25.43
C ARG A 38 12.09 24.77 -26.82
N MET A 39 12.83 25.24 -27.82
CA MET A 39 12.40 25.21 -29.23
C MET A 39 12.31 23.79 -29.79
N ASN A 40 13.26 22.92 -29.43
CA ASN A 40 13.21 21.49 -29.75
C ASN A 40 12.07 20.77 -29.02
N LEU A 41 11.73 21.12 -27.78
CA LEU A 41 10.63 20.50 -27.03
C LEU A 41 9.29 20.70 -27.73
N LEU A 42 9.03 21.89 -28.30
CA LEU A 42 7.81 22.17 -29.06
C LEU A 42 7.76 21.40 -30.40
N HIS A 43 8.92 21.16 -31.01
CA HIS A 43 9.03 20.34 -32.23
C HIS A 43 8.87 18.85 -31.91
N ILE A 44 9.55 18.36 -30.86
CA ILE A 44 9.51 16.98 -30.38
C ILE A 44 8.11 16.65 -29.82
N GLU A 45 7.41 17.58 -29.16
CA GLU A 45 6.03 17.39 -28.70
C GLU A 45 5.07 17.14 -29.86
N ASN A 46 5.28 17.81 -30.99
CA ASN A 46 4.52 17.62 -32.21
C ASN A 46 4.92 16.32 -32.93
N GLU A 47 6.21 16.01 -33.01
CA GLU A 47 6.70 14.76 -33.62
C GLU A 47 6.29 13.50 -32.83
N ARG A 48 6.20 13.61 -31.49
CA ARG A 48 5.83 12.50 -30.60
C ARG A 48 4.41 12.58 -30.06
N ALA A 49 3.53 13.30 -30.75
CA ALA A 49 2.10 13.32 -30.43
C ALA A 49 1.49 11.91 -30.38
N PHE A 50 2.09 10.93 -31.07
CA PHE A 50 1.68 9.53 -31.03
C PHE A 50 1.75 8.87 -29.64
N GLN A 51 2.58 9.37 -28.71
CA GLN A 51 2.78 8.74 -27.39
C GLN A 51 1.49 8.60 -26.58
N GLY A 52 0.65 9.64 -26.57
CA GLY A 52 -0.63 9.58 -25.86
C GLY A 52 -1.51 8.46 -26.42
N TYR A 53 -1.56 8.33 -27.74
CA TYR A 53 -2.31 7.26 -28.40
C TYR A 53 -1.72 5.88 -28.16
N LEU A 54 -0.40 5.77 -28.15
CA LEU A 54 0.31 4.53 -27.82
C LEU A 54 -0.04 4.05 -26.42
N PHE A 55 0.05 4.92 -25.41
CA PHE A 55 -0.23 4.56 -24.02
C PHE A 55 -1.71 4.28 -23.80
N ASN A 56 -2.61 5.02 -24.46
CA ASN A 56 -4.05 4.74 -24.41
C ASN A 56 -4.39 3.39 -25.04
N GLU A 57 -3.76 3.05 -26.18
CA GLU A 57 -3.93 1.73 -26.79
C GLU A 57 -3.43 0.64 -25.85
N MET A 58 -2.22 0.77 -25.29
CA MET A 58 -1.69 -0.17 -24.30
C MET A 58 -2.63 -0.33 -23.11
N THR A 59 -3.16 0.77 -22.58
CA THR A 59 -4.14 0.78 -21.48
C THR A 59 -5.43 0.06 -21.86
N SER A 60 -5.95 0.27 -23.06
CA SER A 60 -7.19 -0.38 -23.54
C SER A 60 -7.04 -1.90 -23.68
N ARG A 61 -5.83 -2.40 -23.92
CA ARG A 61 -5.54 -3.84 -24.02
C ARG A 61 -5.52 -4.52 -22.65
N ILE A 62 -5.24 -3.76 -21.59
CA ILE A 62 -5.22 -4.27 -20.23
C ILE A 62 -6.67 -4.56 -19.78
N ASN A 63 -6.98 -5.84 -19.66
CA ASN A 63 -8.25 -6.35 -19.17
C ASN A 63 -8.04 -7.21 -17.93
N ASN A 64 -9.07 -7.33 -17.09
CA ASN A 64 -8.99 -7.97 -15.76
C ASN A 64 -8.66 -9.48 -15.77
N LYS A 65 -8.47 -10.10 -16.94
CA LYS A 65 -8.25 -11.55 -17.05
C LYS A 65 -6.80 -11.94 -17.33
N LEU A 66 -5.97 -10.99 -17.75
CA LEU A 66 -4.64 -11.27 -18.26
C LEU A 66 -3.65 -10.22 -17.74
N ASP A 67 -2.41 -10.64 -17.56
CA ASP A 67 -1.31 -9.83 -17.04
C ASP A 67 -0.73 -8.87 -18.10
N LEU A 68 0.21 -8.02 -17.69
CA LEU A 68 0.91 -7.09 -18.60
C LEU A 68 1.56 -7.83 -19.79
N GLN A 69 2.14 -9.00 -19.51
CA GLN A 69 2.85 -9.81 -20.49
C GLN A 69 1.92 -10.29 -21.62
N ALA A 70 0.77 -10.85 -21.28
CA ALA A 70 -0.19 -11.40 -22.22
C ALA A 70 -0.98 -10.31 -22.96
N ASN A 71 -1.32 -9.21 -22.28
CA ASN A 71 -2.15 -8.15 -22.88
C ASN A 71 -1.36 -7.18 -23.76
N VAL A 72 -0.11 -6.87 -23.41
CA VAL A 72 0.64 -5.78 -24.03
C VAL A 72 1.93 -6.28 -24.68
N ILE A 73 2.81 -6.97 -23.93
CA ILE A 73 4.15 -7.32 -24.41
C ILE A 73 4.08 -8.31 -25.58
N THR A 74 3.26 -9.35 -25.45
CA THR A 74 3.03 -10.35 -26.51
C THR A 74 2.44 -9.72 -27.77
N LYS A 75 1.63 -8.66 -27.61
CA LYS A 75 0.93 -7.96 -28.70
C LYS A 75 1.68 -6.75 -29.22
N ARG A 76 2.95 -6.56 -28.86
CA ARG A 76 3.75 -5.37 -29.21
C ARG A 76 3.69 -4.99 -30.70
N VAL A 77 3.85 -5.96 -31.59
CA VAL A 77 3.90 -5.70 -33.04
C VAL A 77 2.54 -5.24 -33.55
N GLU A 78 1.47 -5.83 -33.03
CA GLU A 78 0.09 -5.45 -33.38
C GLU A 78 -0.21 -4.02 -32.91
N ILE A 79 0.12 -3.70 -31.65
CA ILE A 79 -0.08 -2.38 -31.05
C ILE A 79 0.69 -1.32 -31.85
N ILE A 80 1.97 -1.55 -32.13
CA ILE A 80 2.82 -0.59 -32.86
C ILE A 80 2.28 -0.37 -34.28
N LYS A 81 1.94 -1.45 -35.01
CA LYS A 81 1.37 -1.32 -36.36
C LYS A 81 0.06 -0.56 -36.37
N LYS A 82 -0.80 -0.79 -35.36
CA LYS A 82 -2.05 -0.05 -35.21
C LYS A 82 -1.80 1.44 -35.00
N ILE A 83 -0.86 1.82 -34.14
CA ILE A 83 -0.52 3.24 -33.92
C ILE A 83 0.00 3.90 -35.19
N ILE A 84 0.85 3.21 -35.97
CA ILE A 84 1.36 3.74 -37.24
C ILE A 84 0.23 3.97 -38.24
N ALA A 85 -0.66 2.98 -38.41
CA ALA A 85 -1.79 3.06 -39.32
C ALA A 85 -2.81 4.14 -38.92
N ASP A 86 -3.24 4.14 -37.65
CA ASP A 86 -4.28 5.05 -37.14
C ASP A 86 -3.83 6.53 -37.15
N ARG A 87 -2.51 6.78 -37.17
CA ARG A 87 -1.92 8.11 -37.14
C ARG A 87 -1.27 8.54 -38.44
N GLY A 88 -1.33 7.70 -39.48
CA GLY A 88 -0.72 8.00 -40.77
C GLY A 88 0.79 8.24 -40.67
N LEU A 89 1.46 7.56 -39.74
CA LEU A 89 2.91 7.67 -39.56
C LEU A 89 3.64 6.90 -40.68
N THR A 90 4.85 7.32 -41.02
CA THR A 90 5.66 6.60 -41.99
C THR A 90 6.34 5.40 -41.35
N ASP A 91 6.82 4.45 -42.17
CA ASP A 91 7.60 3.31 -41.69
C ASP A 91 8.88 3.75 -40.95
N ASP A 92 9.41 4.93 -41.25
CA ASP A 92 10.57 5.51 -40.55
C ASP A 92 10.26 5.86 -39.08
N ASN A 93 8.98 6.15 -38.77
CA ASN A 93 8.54 6.37 -37.38
C ASN A 93 8.40 5.07 -36.59
N PHE A 94 8.44 3.89 -37.23
CA PHE A 94 8.27 2.60 -36.56
C PHE A 94 9.23 2.44 -35.37
N PHE A 95 10.48 2.85 -35.53
CA PHE A 95 11.49 2.76 -34.49
C PHE A 95 11.21 3.66 -33.30
N ASP A 96 10.76 4.88 -33.54
CA ASP A 96 10.46 5.81 -32.44
C ASP A 96 9.26 5.29 -31.65
N VAL A 97 8.21 4.82 -32.33
CA VAL A 97 7.05 4.17 -31.69
C VAL A 97 7.50 2.93 -30.90
N TYR A 98 8.37 2.09 -31.48
CA TYR A 98 8.90 0.90 -30.82
C TYR A 98 9.71 1.23 -29.56
N CYS A 99 10.65 2.19 -29.61
CA CYS A 99 11.45 2.53 -28.45
C CYS A 99 10.58 3.22 -27.37
N ASN A 100 9.57 4.00 -27.73
CA ASN A 100 8.61 4.55 -26.78
C ASN A 100 7.75 3.47 -26.11
N PHE A 101 7.31 2.46 -26.87
CA PHE A 101 6.62 1.29 -26.31
C PHE A 101 7.52 0.55 -25.31
N GLN A 102 8.76 0.26 -25.70
CA GLN A 102 9.69 -0.46 -24.83
C GLN A 102 10.05 0.31 -23.56
N ASN A 103 10.21 1.64 -23.67
CA ASN A 103 10.42 2.48 -22.50
C ASN A 103 9.21 2.43 -21.56
N ALA A 104 7.99 2.58 -22.09
CA ALA A 104 6.78 2.52 -21.29
C ALA A 104 6.62 1.17 -20.58
N VAL A 105 6.87 0.06 -21.29
CA VAL A 105 6.85 -1.30 -20.70
C VAL A 105 7.89 -1.41 -19.59
N ARG A 106 9.16 -1.12 -19.88
CA ARG A 106 10.26 -1.24 -18.90
C ARG A 106 9.98 -0.46 -17.64
N ILE A 107 9.45 0.76 -17.78
CA ILE A 107 9.21 1.60 -16.62
C ILE A 107 8.00 1.10 -15.83
N THR A 108 6.96 0.64 -16.51
CA THR A 108 5.81 0.01 -15.87
C THR A 108 6.22 -1.24 -15.09
N GLU A 109 7.10 -2.07 -15.64
CA GLU A 109 7.67 -3.24 -14.97
C GLU A 109 8.45 -2.84 -13.71
N ASN A 110 9.29 -1.80 -13.80
CA ASN A 110 10.04 -1.30 -12.63
C ASN A 110 9.11 -0.82 -11.51
N VAL A 111 8.10 -0.02 -11.86
CA VAL A 111 7.10 0.45 -10.89
C VAL A 111 6.31 -0.73 -10.31
N LEU A 112 5.94 -1.71 -11.13
CA LEU A 112 5.23 -2.90 -10.68
C LEU A 112 6.05 -3.75 -9.72
N ILE A 113 7.34 -3.96 -10.01
CA ILE A 113 8.27 -4.68 -9.13
C ILE A 113 8.43 -3.93 -7.80
N ALA A 114 8.62 -2.62 -7.85
CA ALA A 114 8.70 -1.78 -6.66
C ALA A 114 7.42 -1.85 -5.83
N ALA A 115 6.25 -1.80 -6.47
CA ALA A 115 4.95 -1.91 -5.81
C ALA A 115 4.73 -3.30 -5.19
N LYS A 116 5.00 -4.39 -5.92
CA LYS A 116 4.91 -5.77 -5.39
C LYS A 116 5.83 -5.97 -4.18
N LYS A 117 7.06 -5.48 -4.24
CA LYS A 117 8.00 -5.54 -3.11
C LYS A 117 7.47 -4.75 -1.91
N SER A 118 7.02 -3.53 -2.14
CA SER A 118 6.45 -2.66 -1.11
C SER A 118 5.20 -3.27 -0.46
N TYR A 119 4.34 -3.89 -1.26
CA TYR A 119 3.16 -4.63 -0.80
C TYR A 119 3.56 -5.76 0.14
N ASN A 120 4.50 -6.61 -0.28
CA ASN A 120 4.97 -7.72 0.54
C ASN A 120 5.63 -7.25 1.85
N ASP A 121 6.34 -6.11 1.82
CA ASP A 121 6.99 -5.56 3.00
C ASP A 121 5.98 -4.92 3.97
N LEU A 122 4.96 -4.22 3.46
CA LEU A 122 3.88 -3.62 4.26
C LEU A 122 2.92 -4.67 4.81
N ASN A 123 2.56 -5.68 4.02
CA ASN A 123 1.62 -6.71 4.46
C ASN A 123 2.15 -7.45 5.69
N LYS A 124 3.46 -7.72 5.75
CA LYS A 124 4.13 -8.29 6.94
C LYS A 124 4.05 -7.38 8.18
N LEU A 125 4.02 -6.06 7.99
CA LEU A 125 3.87 -5.10 9.09
C LEU A 125 2.42 -5.05 9.59
N ILE A 126 1.43 -5.27 8.72
CA ILE A 126 0.03 -5.39 9.13
C ILE A 126 -0.21 -6.70 9.88
N GLU A 127 0.34 -7.82 9.39
CA GLU A 127 0.24 -9.12 10.06
C GLU A 127 0.83 -9.10 11.47
N LYS A 128 1.93 -8.36 11.66
CA LYS A 128 2.57 -8.14 12.96
C LYS A 128 2.64 -6.66 13.29
N LEU A 129 1.50 -6.13 13.77
CA LEU A 129 1.39 -4.75 14.23
C LEU A 129 2.46 -4.43 15.29
N PRO A 130 3.19 -3.31 15.15
CA PRO A 130 4.23 -2.94 16.08
C PRO A 130 3.61 -2.61 17.45
N GLY A 131 4.05 -3.32 18.49
CA GLY A 131 3.56 -3.17 19.86
C GLY A 131 4.48 -2.37 20.78
N VAL A 132 5.70 -2.08 20.34
CA VAL A 132 6.72 -1.35 21.10
C VAL A 132 7.40 -0.29 20.23
N ASP A 133 7.94 0.75 20.85
CA ASP A 133 8.56 1.90 20.16
C ASP A 133 9.62 1.47 19.13
N LEU A 134 10.42 0.46 19.44
CA LEU A 134 11.43 -0.08 18.52
C LEU A 134 10.80 -0.67 17.23
N GLU A 135 9.64 -1.32 17.34
CA GLU A 135 8.94 -1.85 16.17
C GLU A 135 8.27 -0.74 15.35
N ILE A 136 7.85 0.35 16.00
CA ILE A 136 7.34 1.57 15.36
C ILE A 136 8.45 2.26 14.56
N ASP A 137 9.64 2.40 15.12
CA ASP A 137 10.81 2.97 14.43
C ASP A 137 11.22 2.13 13.22
N LEU A 138 11.17 0.80 13.35
CA LEU A 138 11.47 -0.13 12.27
C LEU A 138 10.43 -0.07 11.14
N ALA A 139 9.15 0.04 11.48
CA ALA A 139 8.07 0.23 10.52
C ALA A 139 8.21 1.58 9.77
N THR A 140 8.53 2.64 10.51
CA THR A 140 8.78 3.99 9.96
C THR A 140 9.96 3.98 8.99
N THR A 141 11.07 3.33 9.38
CA THR A 141 12.25 3.19 8.52
C THR A 141 11.92 2.43 7.23
N LYS A 142 11.14 1.34 7.33
CA LYS A 142 10.69 0.58 6.14
C LYS A 142 9.79 1.41 5.24
N ALA A 143 8.87 2.19 5.81
CA ALA A 143 8.00 3.08 5.04
C ALA A 143 8.80 4.11 4.24
N VAL A 144 9.82 4.73 4.85
CA VAL A 144 10.73 5.67 4.17
C VAL A 144 11.49 4.98 3.04
N LEU A 145 12.00 3.77 3.27
CA LEU A 145 12.69 2.98 2.23
C LEU A 145 11.76 2.63 1.06
N ILE A 146 10.52 2.24 1.33
CA ILE A 146 9.49 1.96 0.32
C ILE A 146 9.25 3.20 -0.54
N LYS A 147 9.01 4.35 0.10
CA LYS A 147 8.82 5.62 -0.62
C LYS A 147 10.02 5.95 -1.49
N LYS A 148 11.23 5.77 -0.98
CA LYS A 148 12.47 5.98 -1.74
C LYS A 148 12.56 5.10 -2.97
N VAL A 149 12.26 3.80 -2.84
CA VAL A 149 12.29 2.85 -3.95
C VAL A 149 11.22 3.17 -5.00
N LEU A 150 9.99 3.48 -4.57
CA LEU A 150 8.90 3.88 -5.47
C LEU A 150 9.26 5.16 -6.21
N SER A 151 9.72 6.18 -5.49
CA SER A 151 10.06 7.47 -6.08
C SER A 151 11.26 7.39 -7.00
N GLN A 152 12.28 6.57 -6.71
CA GLN A 152 13.38 6.33 -7.65
C GLN A 152 12.89 5.66 -8.94
N SER A 153 12.04 4.63 -8.80
CA SER A 153 11.45 3.93 -9.94
C SER A 153 10.60 4.86 -10.81
N ILE A 154 9.93 5.84 -10.19
CA ILE A 154 9.11 6.83 -10.89
C ILE A 154 9.97 8.01 -11.41
N ALA A 155 11.01 8.44 -10.70
CA ALA A 155 11.93 9.48 -11.19
C ALA A 155 12.68 9.03 -12.45
N ASP A 156 12.93 7.72 -12.59
CA ASP A 156 13.45 7.13 -13.83
C ASP A 156 12.51 7.33 -15.04
N LEU A 157 11.20 7.61 -14.82
CA LEU A 157 10.28 8.06 -15.87
C LEU A 157 10.68 9.42 -16.44
N HIS A 158 10.88 10.39 -15.56
CA HIS A 158 11.08 11.80 -15.91
C HIS A 158 12.49 12.10 -16.40
N THR A 159 13.47 11.31 -15.99
CA THR A 159 14.84 11.41 -16.54
C THR A 159 14.97 10.78 -17.92
N SER A 160 13.97 10.01 -18.37
CA SER A 160 13.92 9.58 -19.76
C SER A 160 13.50 10.76 -20.63
N GLU A 161 14.46 11.40 -21.31
CA GLU A 161 14.23 12.43 -22.35
C GLU A 161 13.25 12.00 -23.47
N LYS A 162 12.80 10.74 -23.42
CA LYS A 162 11.99 10.09 -24.43
C LYS A 162 10.50 10.13 -24.12
N ILE A 163 10.04 10.27 -22.87
CA ILE A 163 8.61 10.27 -22.54
C ILE A 163 8.11 11.66 -22.20
N ILE A 164 7.17 12.14 -23.01
CA ILE A 164 6.64 13.52 -22.96
C ILE A 164 5.20 13.53 -22.45
N ARG A 165 4.45 12.44 -22.70
CA ARG A 165 3.06 12.28 -22.24
C ARG A 165 2.96 11.50 -20.93
N ALA A 166 3.48 12.09 -19.84
CA ALA A 166 3.50 11.48 -18.51
C ALA A 166 2.12 11.06 -17.99
N VAL A 167 1.09 11.90 -18.21
CA VAL A 167 -0.29 11.62 -17.75
C VAL A 167 -0.85 10.32 -18.33
N ALA A 168 -0.71 10.09 -19.63
CA ALA A 168 -1.21 8.87 -20.27
C ALA A 168 -0.40 7.62 -19.83
N LEU A 169 0.88 7.79 -19.52
CA LEU A 169 1.70 6.71 -18.95
C LEU A 169 1.30 6.39 -17.49
N ARG A 170 0.97 7.41 -16.69
CA ARG A 170 0.43 7.23 -15.34
C ARG A 170 -0.86 6.41 -15.36
N GLU A 171 -1.78 6.70 -16.29
CA GLU A 171 -3.01 5.93 -16.46
C GLU A 171 -2.72 4.47 -16.82
N PHE A 172 -1.79 4.23 -17.74
CA PHE A 172 -1.35 2.88 -18.09
C PHE A 172 -0.81 2.12 -16.88
N ILE A 173 0.11 2.73 -16.13
CA ILE A 173 0.73 2.14 -14.93
C ILE A 173 -0.33 1.85 -13.86
N GLY A 174 -1.23 2.80 -13.59
CA GLY A 174 -2.33 2.63 -12.64
C GLY A 174 -3.24 1.45 -13.01
N LYS A 175 -3.53 1.29 -14.32
CA LYS A 175 -4.33 0.17 -14.82
C LYS A 175 -3.62 -1.17 -14.64
N VAL A 176 -2.32 -1.25 -14.93
CA VAL A 176 -1.52 -2.47 -14.72
C VAL A 176 -1.48 -2.86 -13.25
N LEU A 177 -1.22 -1.90 -12.37
CA LEU A 177 -1.20 -2.12 -10.92
C LEU A 177 -2.54 -2.67 -10.41
N SER A 178 -3.67 -2.22 -10.96
CA SER A 178 -5.01 -2.68 -10.54
C SER A 178 -5.34 -4.13 -10.87
N ILE A 179 -4.55 -4.78 -11.73
CA ILE A 179 -4.77 -6.17 -12.15
C ILE A 179 -3.72 -7.09 -11.54
N GLU A 180 -2.50 -6.58 -11.38
CA GLU A 180 -1.34 -7.36 -10.93
C GLU A 180 -1.18 -7.40 -9.40
N LEU A 181 -1.93 -6.58 -8.68
CA LEU A 181 -1.95 -6.54 -7.22
C LEU A 181 -3.36 -6.88 -6.73
N ASP A 182 -3.43 -7.69 -5.68
CA ASP A 182 -4.69 -8.03 -5.03
C ASP A 182 -5.30 -6.77 -4.40
N VAL A 183 -6.60 -6.57 -4.63
CA VAL A 183 -7.30 -5.38 -4.13
C VAL A 183 -7.52 -5.53 -2.63
N ASP A 184 -6.70 -4.83 -1.85
CA ASP A 184 -6.82 -4.69 -0.40
C ASP A 184 -6.36 -3.32 0.11
N VAL A 185 -6.31 -3.16 1.44
CA VAL A 185 -5.91 -1.89 2.08
C VAL A 185 -4.45 -1.53 1.81
N VAL A 186 -3.54 -2.52 1.71
CA VAL A 186 -2.12 -2.28 1.40
C VAL A 186 -1.97 -1.77 -0.02
N TYR A 187 -2.70 -2.38 -0.95
CA TYR A 187 -2.76 -1.94 -2.33
C TYR A 187 -3.23 -0.49 -2.45
N ASP A 188 -4.30 -0.10 -1.75
CA ASP A 188 -4.81 1.27 -1.79
C ASP A 188 -3.78 2.29 -1.27
N ILE A 189 -3.04 1.95 -0.21
CA ILE A 189 -1.97 2.80 0.33
C ILE A 189 -0.85 2.99 -0.71
N ILE A 190 -0.38 1.89 -1.32
CA ILE A 190 0.68 1.94 -2.33
C ILE A 190 0.22 2.69 -3.57
N ARG A 191 -1.01 2.44 -4.04
CA ARG A 191 -1.59 3.11 -5.21
C ARG A 191 -1.70 4.61 -5.00
N LEU A 192 -2.12 5.02 -3.80
CA LEU A 192 -2.28 6.42 -3.45
C LEU A 192 -0.92 7.13 -3.40
N GLU A 193 0.11 6.48 -2.83
CA GLU A 193 1.47 7.04 -2.82
C GLU A 193 2.06 7.14 -4.23
N ILE A 194 1.91 6.10 -5.06
CA ILE A 194 2.34 6.14 -6.47
C ILE A 194 1.65 7.30 -7.20
N THR A 195 0.34 7.47 -7.01
CA THR A 195 -0.43 8.57 -7.63
C THR A 195 0.09 9.94 -7.19
N ARG A 196 0.34 10.13 -5.89
CA ARG A 196 0.91 11.38 -5.37
C ARG A 196 2.30 11.66 -5.95
N LEU A 197 3.16 10.64 -6.05
CA LEU A 197 4.48 10.80 -6.63
C LEU A 197 4.39 11.22 -8.10
N PHE A 198 3.46 10.67 -8.86
CA PHE A 198 3.18 11.13 -10.23
C PHE A 198 2.70 12.59 -10.27
N GLU A 199 1.75 12.98 -9.41
CA GLU A 199 1.24 14.37 -9.37
C GLU A 199 2.34 15.38 -9.02
N VAL A 200 3.17 15.05 -8.03
CA VAL A 200 4.34 15.86 -7.68
C VAL A 200 5.26 15.97 -8.88
N LEU A 201 5.57 14.86 -9.55
CA LEU A 201 6.50 14.88 -10.68
C LEU A 201 5.93 15.56 -11.93
N GLU A 202 4.61 15.54 -12.13
CA GLU A 202 3.94 16.26 -13.22
C GLU A 202 3.91 17.78 -12.99
N SER A 203 4.00 18.23 -11.73
CA SER A 203 3.96 19.65 -11.38
C SER A 203 5.28 20.41 -11.64
N TYR A 204 6.40 19.71 -11.88
CA TYR A 204 7.69 20.35 -12.17
C TYR A 204 8.13 20.10 -13.63
N PRO A 205 8.44 21.16 -14.39
CA PRO A 205 8.93 21.02 -15.75
C PRO A 205 10.33 20.39 -15.76
N ASN A 206 10.52 19.40 -16.66
CA ASN A 206 11.72 18.59 -16.92
C ASN A 206 13.05 19.31 -16.69
N ASP A 207 13.61 19.17 -15.49
CA ASP A 207 14.98 19.61 -15.22
C ASP A 207 15.79 18.53 -14.50
N HIS A 208 17.10 18.50 -14.73
CA HIS A 208 18.02 17.56 -14.08
C HIS A 208 18.07 17.78 -12.55
N GLU A 209 17.65 18.97 -12.10
CA GLU A 209 17.37 19.32 -10.70
C GLU A 209 16.27 18.42 -10.08
N MET A 210 15.36 17.87 -10.89
CA MET A 210 14.24 17.02 -10.46
C MET A 210 14.70 15.78 -9.68
N ARG A 211 15.78 15.11 -10.10
CA ARG A 211 16.24 13.89 -9.40
C ARG A 211 16.82 14.23 -8.02
N LYS A 212 17.54 15.34 -7.91
CA LYS A 212 18.05 15.86 -6.62
C LYS A 212 16.91 16.35 -5.74
N PHE A 213 15.97 17.10 -6.30
CA PHE A 213 14.79 17.60 -5.61
C PHE A 213 13.90 16.47 -5.11
N VAL A 214 13.57 15.48 -5.96
CA VAL A 214 12.80 14.30 -5.57
C VAL A 214 13.51 13.53 -4.47
N THR A 215 14.83 13.33 -4.58
CA THR A 215 15.61 12.68 -3.51
C THR A 215 15.55 13.48 -2.20
N HIS A 216 15.65 14.81 -2.27
CA HIS A 216 15.58 15.69 -1.11
C HIS A 216 14.18 15.76 -0.49
N LEU A 217 13.13 15.81 -1.32
CA LEU A 217 11.74 15.80 -0.92
C LEU A 217 11.37 14.49 -0.23
N ILE A 218 11.88 13.36 -0.71
CA ILE A 218 11.68 12.05 -0.08
C ILE A 218 12.40 11.96 1.27
N GLU A 219 13.61 12.52 1.37
CA GLU A 219 14.42 12.44 2.59
C GLU A 219 13.84 13.28 3.74
N GLU A 220 13.13 14.37 3.43
CA GLU A 220 12.50 15.23 4.45
C GLU A 220 11.01 14.90 4.68
N ASP A 221 10.35 14.17 3.78
CA ASP A 221 8.90 13.97 3.83
C ASP A 221 8.48 12.68 4.57
N HIS A 222 8.22 12.83 5.87
CA HIS A 222 7.67 11.80 6.76
C HIS A 222 6.16 11.55 6.59
N THR A 223 5.45 12.25 5.69
CA THR A 223 3.99 12.14 5.56
C THR A 223 3.53 10.74 5.20
N PHE A 224 4.28 10.01 4.36
CA PHE A 224 3.94 8.63 3.99
C PHE A 224 4.07 7.69 5.18
N ALA A 225 5.13 7.82 5.98
CA ALA A 225 5.31 7.02 7.18
C ALA A 225 4.23 7.33 8.23
N MET A 226 3.89 8.62 8.41
CA MET A 226 2.83 9.04 9.33
C MET A 226 1.44 8.58 8.87
N PHE A 227 1.17 8.61 7.56
CA PHE A 227 -0.05 8.08 6.96
C PHE A 227 -0.15 6.56 7.16
N LEU A 228 0.91 5.82 6.85
CA LEU A 228 1.01 4.38 7.09
C LEU A 228 0.78 4.03 8.55
N LEU A 229 1.42 4.76 9.47
CA LEU A 229 1.27 4.53 10.90
C LEU A 229 -0.17 4.78 11.37
N LYS A 230 -0.80 5.85 10.87
CA LYS A 230 -2.21 6.17 11.18
C LYS A 230 -3.15 5.07 10.69
N GLU A 231 -2.92 4.55 9.48
CA GLU A 231 -3.75 3.49 8.91
C GLU A 231 -3.52 2.16 9.63
N LEU A 232 -2.27 1.86 10.03
CA LEU A 232 -1.94 0.73 10.88
C LEU A 232 -2.63 0.81 12.25
N ILE A 233 -2.63 1.99 12.89
CA ILE A 233 -3.33 2.22 14.17
C ILE A 233 -4.84 2.04 13.98
N PHE A 234 -5.41 2.55 12.89
CA PHE A 234 -6.83 2.38 12.58
C PHE A 234 -7.19 0.90 12.37
N LEU A 235 -6.36 0.15 11.63
CA LEU A 235 -6.52 -1.29 11.45
C LEU A 235 -6.39 -2.04 12.77
N HIS A 236 -5.44 -1.65 13.62
CA HIS A 236 -5.28 -2.21 14.96
C HIS A 236 -6.52 -1.99 15.82
N ASP A 237 -7.04 -0.76 15.88
CA ASP A 237 -8.24 -0.45 16.66
C ASP A 237 -9.48 -1.19 16.11
N ARG A 238 -9.58 -1.34 14.79
CA ARG A 238 -10.66 -2.09 14.14
C ARG A 238 -10.60 -3.59 14.44
N LEU A 239 -9.40 -4.20 14.42
CA LEU A 239 -9.20 -5.63 14.64
C LEU A 239 -9.21 -5.99 16.14
N TYR A 240 -8.55 -5.18 16.98
CA TYR A 240 -8.33 -5.46 18.40
C TYR A 240 -9.23 -4.67 19.35
N GLY A 241 -9.84 -3.56 18.92
CA GLY A 241 -10.84 -2.84 19.72
C GLY A 241 -12.05 -3.71 20.03
N LYS A 242 -12.40 -4.62 19.11
CA LYS A 242 -13.46 -5.60 19.31
C LYS A 242 -13.08 -6.65 20.37
N THR A 243 -11.86 -7.19 20.36
CA THR A 243 -11.39 -8.17 21.36
C THR A 243 -11.22 -7.54 22.75
N ARG A 244 -10.88 -6.25 22.83
CA ARG A 244 -10.84 -5.51 24.11
C ARG A 244 -12.21 -5.46 24.79
N MET A 245 -13.29 -5.24 24.03
CA MET A 245 -14.66 -5.34 24.56
C MET A 245 -15.00 -6.73 25.09
N TRP A 246 -14.65 -7.79 24.36
CA TRP A 246 -14.87 -9.17 24.82
C TRP A 246 -14.10 -9.47 26.10
N PHE A 247 -12.87 -8.96 26.24
CA PHE A 247 -12.08 -9.12 27.45
C PHE A 247 -12.72 -8.43 28.67
N TYR A 248 -13.20 -7.19 28.50
CA TYR A 248 -13.93 -6.48 29.56
C TYR A 248 -15.26 -7.15 29.92
N MET A 249 -15.99 -7.67 28.93
CA MET A 249 -17.18 -8.48 29.20
C MET A 249 -16.84 -9.75 29.99
N GLY A 250 -15.75 -10.45 29.63
CA GLY A 250 -15.26 -11.62 30.35
C GLY A 250 -14.90 -11.32 31.81
N ILE A 251 -14.15 -10.25 32.05
CA ILE A 251 -13.85 -9.78 33.42
C ILE A 251 -15.14 -9.44 34.17
N GLY A 252 -16.08 -8.74 33.53
CA GLY A 252 -17.38 -8.41 34.11
C GLY A 252 -18.16 -9.64 34.55
N PHE A 253 -18.19 -10.70 33.73
CA PHE A 253 -18.82 -11.98 34.07
C PHE A 253 -18.13 -12.67 35.25
N ILE A 254 -16.80 -12.68 35.30
CA ILE A 254 -16.04 -13.27 36.42
C ILE A 254 -16.34 -12.50 37.72
N CYS A 255 -16.30 -11.17 37.69
CA CYS A 255 -16.63 -10.34 38.85
C CYS A 255 -18.08 -10.58 39.32
N LEU A 256 -19.05 -10.66 38.39
CA LEU A 256 -20.44 -10.97 38.72
C LEU A 256 -20.56 -12.33 39.42
N PHE A 257 -19.85 -13.34 38.92
CA PHE A 257 -19.84 -14.68 39.52
C PHE A 257 -19.34 -14.66 40.97
N TYR A 258 -18.24 -13.95 41.23
CA TYR A 258 -17.73 -13.78 42.60
C TYR A 258 -18.74 -13.10 43.52
N VAL A 259 -19.41 -12.04 43.06
CA VAL A 259 -20.45 -11.36 43.85
C VAL A 259 -21.58 -12.32 44.20
N VAL A 260 -22.06 -13.13 43.25
CA VAL A 260 -23.10 -14.14 43.49
C VAL A 260 -22.66 -15.18 44.53
N VAL A 261 -21.44 -15.70 44.40
CA VAL A 261 -20.88 -16.67 45.37
C VAL A 261 -20.79 -16.07 46.78
N ILE A 262 -20.32 -14.82 46.89
CA ILE A 262 -20.24 -14.11 48.17
C ILE A 262 -21.64 -13.93 48.77
N VAL A 263 -22.62 -13.48 47.98
CA VAL A 263 -24.01 -13.27 48.44
C VAL A 263 -24.63 -14.58 48.92
N ILE A 264 -24.45 -15.68 48.18
CA ILE A 264 -24.92 -17.02 48.59
C ILE A 264 -24.23 -17.45 49.88
N GLY A 265 -22.92 -17.22 50.01
CA GLY A 265 -22.14 -17.50 51.21
C GLY A 265 -22.67 -16.75 52.43
N VAL A 266 -22.89 -15.45 52.31
CA VAL A 266 -23.45 -14.59 53.37
C VAL A 266 -24.86 -15.03 53.75
N LEU A 267 -25.72 -15.33 52.76
CA LEU A 267 -27.07 -15.85 52.99
C LEU A 267 -27.04 -17.18 53.77
N LYS A 268 -26.20 -18.14 53.37
CA LYS A 268 -26.04 -19.40 54.10
C LYS A 268 -25.58 -19.16 55.54
N LEU A 269 -24.61 -18.27 55.74
CA LEU A 269 -24.08 -17.95 57.07
C LEU A 269 -25.15 -17.29 57.96
N PHE A 270 -25.96 -16.41 57.37
CA PHE A 270 -27.11 -15.78 58.02
C PHE A 270 -28.19 -16.82 58.42
N PHE A 271 -28.53 -17.76 57.53
CA PHE A 271 -29.47 -18.83 57.85
C PHE A 271 -28.95 -19.77 58.94
N LEU A 272 -27.66 -20.13 58.91
CA LEU A 272 -27.05 -20.98 59.94
C LEU A 272 -27.03 -20.28 61.31
N THR A 273 -26.65 -19.01 61.36
CA THR A 273 -26.67 -18.22 62.61
C THR A 273 -28.09 -18.03 63.13
N ARG A 274 -29.07 -17.81 62.25
CA ARG A 274 -30.48 -17.74 62.60
C ARG A 274 -30.99 -19.07 63.18
N ASN A 275 -30.79 -20.18 62.47
CA ASN A 275 -31.20 -21.50 62.94
C ASN A 275 -30.52 -21.89 64.27
N ARG A 276 -29.26 -21.49 64.49
CA ARG A 276 -28.59 -21.72 65.77
C ARG A 276 -29.25 -20.96 66.93
N ARG A 277 -29.75 -19.73 66.71
CA ARG A 277 -30.48 -18.99 67.75
C ARG A 277 -31.86 -19.58 68.05
N TYR A 278 -32.58 -20.04 67.04
CA TYR A 278 -33.93 -20.63 67.21
C TYR A 278 -33.90 -22.11 67.61
N GLY A 279 -32.84 -22.86 67.32
CA GLY A 279 -32.68 -24.25 67.75
C GLY A 279 -32.31 -24.39 69.23
N VAL A 280 -31.73 -23.36 69.84
CA VAL A 280 -31.40 -23.36 71.27
C VAL A 280 -32.63 -23.09 72.15
N THR A 281 -33.73 -22.58 71.59
CA THR A 281 -34.96 -22.29 72.35
C THR A 281 -35.94 -23.45 72.44
N ASN A 282 -35.67 -24.60 71.80
CA ASN A 282 -36.57 -25.76 71.80
C ASN A 282 -36.06 -26.97 72.60
N HIS A 283 -34.97 -26.84 73.36
CA HIS A 283 -34.47 -27.93 74.22
C HIS A 283 -34.88 -27.83 75.70
N GLU A 284 -35.79 -26.93 76.02
CA GLU A 284 -36.36 -26.75 77.37
C GLU A 284 -37.89 -26.91 77.33
N LEU A 285 -38.35 -28.06 76.83
CA LEU A 285 -39.71 -28.55 77.08
C LEU A 285 -39.61 -30.01 77.50
N ASP A 286 -39.97 -30.23 78.76
CA ASP A 286 -39.91 -31.47 79.53
C ASP A 286 -40.37 -32.70 78.75
N PHE A 287 -39.47 -33.67 78.67
CA PHE A 287 -39.81 -35.06 78.35
C PHE A 287 -40.56 -35.65 79.55
N ASN A 288 -41.90 -35.62 79.50
CA ASN A 288 -42.78 -36.32 80.43
C ASN A 288 -43.01 -37.76 79.92
N PRO A 289 -42.50 -38.81 80.59
CA PRO A 289 -42.50 -40.19 80.06
C PRO A 289 -43.81 -40.97 80.28
N HIS A 290 -44.92 -40.34 80.68
CA HIS A 290 -46.11 -41.10 81.13
C HIS A 290 -47.29 -41.27 80.15
N LEU A 291 -47.16 -40.86 78.88
CA LEU A 291 -48.30 -40.90 77.93
C LEU A 291 -47.94 -41.46 76.55
N MET A 292 -47.55 -42.73 76.49
CA MET A 292 -47.77 -43.54 75.28
C MET A 292 -48.14 -44.98 75.66
N ARG A 293 -49.40 -45.15 76.09
CA ARG A 293 -50.12 -46.41 75.97
C ARG A 293 -51.02 -46.32 74.75
N GLY A 294 -50.79 -47.25 73.82
CA GLY A 294 -51.79 -47.77 72.90
C GLY A 294 -52.12 -46.85 71.73
N ILE A 295 -51.70 -47.27 70.54
CA ILE A 295 -52.62 -47.61 69.45
C ILE A 295 -51.85 -48.58 68.54
N SER A 296 -52.20 -49.85 68.67
CA SER A 296 -52.10 -50.88 67.64
C SER A 296 -53.17 -50.59 66.58
N PHE A 297 -52.90 -50.76 65.30
CA PHE A 297 -53.79 -51.30 64.24
C PHE A 297 -53.00 -51.20 62.91
N HIS A 298 -52.50 -52.31 62.36
CA HIS A 298 -53.13 -53.28 61.45
C HIS A 298 -53.04 -52.88 59.96
N LEU A 299 -52.27 -53.71 59.26
CA LEU A 299 -52.28 -54.07 57.84
C LEU A 299 -53.49 -53.63 57.00
N THR A 300 -53.24 -53.09 55.82
CA THR A 300 -53.46 -53.81 54.54
C THR A 300 -52.60 -53.22 53.42
#